data_AF-A0A5C6DDT9-F1
#
_entry.id   AF-A0A5C6DDT9-F1
#
_cell.length_a   1.000
_cell.length_b   1.000
_cell.length_c   1.000
_cell.angle_alpha   90.00
_cell.angle_beta   90.00
_cell.angle_gamma   90.00
#
_symmetry.space_group_name_H-M   'P 1'
#
loop_
_entity.id
_entity.type
_entity.pdbx_description
1 polymer ?
#
loop_
_entity_poly.entity_id
_entity_poly.type
_entity_poly.pdbx_seq_one_letter_code
_entity_poly.pdbx_strand_id
1 'polypeptide(L)'
;MRKPTIIILILLITSPVFGFGKEAPDQVLTKYLKSLYSNNLKKTYSYLSTSDKNTISRIEFIKQNSIGDSFAQEIAKTVSTLRKYKINEIIINKDNASVDITVTSPDMSKVMGEIFGPFHGQKSMENPQEAARHMLTQYLKKGDVPMGKERGTFTLVNEEGSWKVLLNLTQK
;
A
#
# COMPACT_ATOMS: atom_id res chain seq x y z
N MET A 1 28.75 43.71 -50.34
CA MET A 1 28.34 42.30 -50.24
C MET A 1 28.91 41.71 -48.96
N ARG A 2 28.08 41.50 -47.93
CA ARG A 2 28.50 41.00 -46.61
C ARG A 2 28.36 39.47 -46.58
N LYS A 3 29.42 38.77 -46.17
CA LYS A 3 29.45 37.31 -45.99
C LYS A 3 28.64 36.91 -44.74
N PRO A 4 27.90 35.79 -44.74
CA PRO A 4 27.32 35.26 -43.52
C PRO A 4 28.37 34.45 -42.75
N THR A 5 28.62 34.84 -41.50
CA THR A 5 29.43 34.09 -40.54
C THR A 5 28.58 32.96 -39.98
N ILE A 6 28.99 31.70 -40.19
CA ILE A 6 28.35 30.52 -39.61
C ILE A 6 28.78 30.43 -38.14
N ILE A 7 27.84 30.61 -37.21
CA ILE A 7 28.05 30.34 -35.79
C ILE A 7 27.61 28.89 -35.54
N ILE A 8 28.57 28.02 -35.25
CA ILE A 8 28.32 26.64 -34.83
C ILE A 8 27.93 26.67 -33.35
N LEU A 9 26.65 26.47 -33.06
CA LEU A 9 26.13 26.30 -31.71
C LEU A 9 26.36 24.84 -31.28
N ILE A 10 27.37 24.60 -30.45
CA ILE A 10 27.59 23.29 -29.82
C ILE A 10 26.59 23.16 -28.67
N LEU A 11 25.52 22.40 -28.91
CA LEU A 11 24.55 22.02 -27.88
C LEU A 11 25.21 20.93 -27.01
N LEU A 12 25.67 21.32 -25.81
CA LEU A 12 26.09 20.36 -24.79
C LEU A 12 24.85 19.61 -24.31
N ILE A 13 24.58 18.44 -24.90
CA ILE A 13 23.58 17.50 -24.41
C ILE A 13 24.19 16.85 -23.17
N THR A 14 23.95 17.44 -21.99
CA THR A 14 24.18 16.76 -20.71
C THR A 14 23.12 15.68 -20.59
N SER A 15 23.37 14.50 -21.17
CA SER A 15 22.57 13.31 -20.91
C SER A 15 22.56 13.06 -19.39
N PRO A 16 21.40 13.04 -18.72
CA PRO A 16 21.34 12.54 -17.36
C PRO A 16 21.71 11.06 -17.42
N VAL A 17 22.84 10.73 -16.81
CA VAL A 17 23.23 9.35 -16.56
C VAL A 17 22.14 8.77 -15.67
N PHE A 18 21.21 8.03 -16.27
CA PHE A 18 20.24 7.21 -15.56
C PHE A 18 21.03 6.13 -14.79
N GLY A 19 21.39 6.45 -13.55
CA GLY A 19 21.76 5.44 -12.58
C GLY A 19 20.60 4.46 -12.46
N PHE A 20 20.90 3.17 -12.49
CA PHE A 20 19.94 2.08 -12.23
C PHE A 20 18.98 2.49 -11.11
N GLY A 21 17.71 2.71 -11.47
CA GLY A 21 16.79 3.60 -10.78
C GLY A 21 16.49 3.19 -9.34
N LYS A 22 17.00 3.96 -8.38
CA LYS A 22 16.57 3.90 -6.99
C LYS A 22 15.09 4.32 -6.93
N GLU A 23 14.25 3.49 -6.31
CA GLU A 23 12.80 3.74 -6.20
C GLU A 23 12.53 5.05 -5.45
N ALA A 24 11.55 5.83 -5.88
CA ALA A 24 11.14 7.05 -5.17
C ALA A 24 10.37 6.72 -3.86
N PRO A 25 10.31 7.63 -2.87
CA PRO A 25 9.66 7.34 -1.58
C PRO A 25 8.21 6.87 -1.69
N ASP A 26 7.44 7.48 -2.59
CA ASP A 26 6.04 7.15 -2.87
C ASP A 26 5.88 5.77 -3.51
N GLN A 27 6.81 5.37 -4.37
CA GLN A 27 6.84 4.04 -4.96
C GLN A 27 7.10 2.98 -3.88
N VAL A 28 8.06 3.22 -2.99
CA VAL A 28 8.35 2.36 -1.84
C VAL A 28 7.14 2.27 -0.91
N LEU A 29 6.53 3.40 -0.54
CA LEU A 29 5.35 3.43 0.30
C LEU A 29 4.18 2.66 -0.31
N THR A 30 3.91 2.87 -1.61
CA THR A 30 2.85 2.16 -2.31
C THR A 30 3.09 0.65 -2.32
N LYS A 31 4.33 0.22 -2.50
CA LYS A 31 4.69 -1.21 -2.43
C LYS A 31 4.56 -1.77 -1.01
N TYR A 32 4.96 -1.01 0.00
CA TYR A 32 4.74 -1.35 1.41
C TYR A 32 3.26 -1.56 1.72
N LEU A 33 2.41 -0.59 1.38
CA LEU A 33 0.97 -0.67 1.65
C LEU A 33 0.31 -1.83 0.88
N LYS A 34 0.67 -2.04 -0.39
CA LYS A 34 0.20 -3.20 -1.16
C LYS A 34 0.58 -4.51 -0.48
N SER A 35 1.81 -4.66 0.00
CA SER A 35 2.22 -5.88 0.73
C SER A 35 1.52 -6.03 2.07
N LEU A 36 1.32 -4.93 2.80
CA LEU A 36 0.63 -4.92 4.10
C LEU A 36 -0.82 -5.38 3.93
N TYR A 37 -1.58 -4.72 3.06
CA TYR A 37 -3.00 -5.02 2.88
C TYR A 37 -3.25 -6.35 2.18
N SER A 38 -2.31 -6.88 1.40
CA SER A 38 -2.38 -8.23 0.83
C SER A 38 -1.91 -9.33 1.79
N ASN A 39 -1.65 -8.99 3.07
CA ASN A 39 -1.11 -9.89 4.09
C ASN A 39 0.23 -10.57 3.71
N ASN A 40 1.06 -9.92 2.87
CA ASN A 40 2.40 -10.40 2.52
C ASN A 40 3.43 -9.84 3.51
N LEU A 41 3.34 -10.29 4.77
CA LEU A 41 4.10 -9.73 5.89
C LEU A 41 5.62 -9.87 5.75
N LYS A 42 6.11 -10.90 5.04
CA LYS A 42 7.53 -11.04 4.69
C LYS A 42 8.00 -9.83 3.87
N LYS A 43 7.22 -9.47 2.86
CA LYS A 43 7.53 -8.35 1.96
C LYS A 43 7.30 -7.02 2.66
N THR A 44 6.22 -6.89 3.44
CA THR A 44 5.96 -5.72 4.28
C THR A 44 7.15 -5.39 5.17
N TYR A 45 7.68 -6.39 5.89
CA TYR A 45 8.84 -6.20 6.77
C TYR A 45 10.10 -5.73 6.03
N SER A 46 10.29 -6.12 4.77
CA SER A 46 11.48 -5.72 3.98
C SER A 46 11.55 -4.21 3.71
N TYR A 47 10.40 -3.55 3.70
CA TYR A 47 10.28 -2.11 3.50
C TYR A 47 10.50 -1.27 4.77
N LEU A 48 10.52 -1.90 5.96
CA LEU A 48 10.72 -1.17 7.22
C LEU A 48 12.14 -0.63 7.36
N SER A 49 12.26 0.50 8.06
CA SER A 49 13.53 1.11 8.45
C SER A 49 14.38 0.18 9.30
N THR A 50 15.69 0.40 9.31
CA THR A 50 16.61 -0.30 10.19
C THR A 50 16.29 -0.02 11.65
N SER A 51 15.87 1.21 11.99
CA SER A 51 15.41 1.56 13.33
C SER A 51 14.28 0.65 13.81
N ASP A 52 13.24 0.46 12.99
CA ASP A 52 12.09 -0.40 13.36
C ASP A 52 12.47 -1.89 13.42
N LYS A 53 13.37 -2.34 12.53
CA LYS A 53 13.89 -3.72 12.52
C LYS A 53 14.75 -4.05 13.74
N ASN A 54 15.36 -3.05 14.37
CA ASN A 54 16.06 -3.20 15.64
C ASN A 54 15.09 -3.32 16.83
N THR A 55 13.86 -2.80 16.68
CA THR A 55 12.81 -2.90 17.71
C THR A 55 12.06 -4.24 17.64
N ILE A 56 11.73 -4.74 16.45
CA ILE A 56 10.97 -5.99 16.29
C ILE A 56 11.62 -6.90 15.25
N SER A 57 11.83 -8.17 15.60
CA SER A 57 12.34 -9.16 14.67
C SER A 57 11.31 -9.49 13.58
N ARG A 58 11.77 -9.97 12.42
CA ARG A 58 10.88 -10.41 11.34
C ARG A 58 9.90 -11.50 11.79
N ILE A 59 10.34 -12.44 12.62
CA ILE A 59 9.51 -13.55 13.09
C ILE A 59 8.41 -13.00 13.99
N GLU A 60 8.75 -12.12 14.93
CA GLU A 60 7.79 -11.53 15.85
C GLU A 60 6.81 -10.59 15.12
N PHE A 61 7.29 -9.79 14.17
CA PHE A 61 6.44 -8.97 13.31
C PHE A 61 5.41 -9.82 12.57
N ILE A 62 5.84 -10.92 11.95
CA ILE A 62 4.92 -11.83 11.24
C ILE A 62 3.93 -12.44 12.23
N LYS A 63 4.39 -12.93 13.38
CA LYS A 63 3.53 -13.54 14.40
C LYS A 63 2.44 -12.57 14.89
N GLN A 64 2.80 -11.32 15.18
CA GLN A 64 1.87 -10.31 15.69
C GLN A 64 0.86 -9.83 14.64
N ASN A 65 1.21 -9.85 13.35
CA ASN A 65 0.39 -9.29 12.28
C ASN A 65 -0.31 -10.34 11.41
N SER A 66 -0.08 -11.63 11.64
CA SER A 66 -0.66 -12.70 10.81
C SER A 66 -2.16 -12.86 11.06
N ILE A 67 -2.93 -12.88 9.97
CA ILE A 67 -4.33 -13.29 9.99
C ILE A 67 -4.39 -14.82 10.08
N GLY A 68 -4.92 -15.37 11.19
CA GLY A 68 -4.95 -16.82 11.43
C GLY A 68 -5.99 -17.59 10.60
N ASP A 69 -7.12 -16.97 10.26
CA ASP A 69 -8.20 -17.60 9.49
C ASP A 69 -7.94 -17.50 7.97
N SER A 70 -7.99 -18.64 7.27
CA SER A 70 -7.68 -18.74 5.84
C SER A 70 -8.63 -17.93 4.96
N PHE A 71 -9.91 -17.89 5.32
CA PHE A 71 -10.91 -17.10 4.62
C PHE A 71 -10.67 -15.60 4.80
N ALA A 72 -10.37 -15.15 6.02
CA ALA A 72 -9.99 -13.77 6.28
C ALA A 72 -8.74 -13.35 5.48
N GLN A 73 -7.78 -14.26 5.26
CA GLN A 73 -6.65 -14.00 4.36
C GLN A 73 -7.09 -13.84 2.89
N GLU A 74 -8.02 -14.66 2.41
CA GLU A 74 -8.56 -14.56 1.04
C GLU A 74 -9.33 -13.25 0.85
N ILE A 75 -10.16 -12.88 1.83
CA ILE A 75 -10.88 -11.61 1.83
C ILE A 75 -9.90 -10.43 1.88
N ALA A 76 -8.88 -10.47 2.72
CA ALA A 76 -7.86 -9.42 2.76
C ALA A 76 -7.18 -9.22 1.40
N LYS A 77 -6.81 -10.32 0.71
CA LYS A 77 -6.25 -10.25 -0.65
C LYS A 77 -7.24 -9.63 -1.64
N THR A 78 -8.50 -10.06 -1.62
CA THR A 78 -9.56 -9.54 -2.50
C THR A 78 -9.81 -8.05 -2.24
N VAL A 79 -9.95 -7.64 -0.99
CA VAL A 79 -10.09 -6.23 -0.61
C VAL A 79 -8.87 -5.43 -1.06
N SER A 80 -7.67 -5.99 -0.93
CA SER A 80 -6.43 -5.32 -1.36
C SER A 80 -6.37 -5.06 -2.86
N THR A 81 -6.98 -5.89 -3.71
CA THR A 81 -6.99 -5.64 -5.18
C THR A 81 -7.92 -4.49 -5.56
N LEU A 82 -8.94 -4.23 -4.74
CA LEU A 82 -9.89 -3.13 -4.92
C LEU A 82 -9.35 -1.80 -4.40
N ARG A 83 -8.23 -1.79 -3.66
CA ARG A 83 -7.64 -0.57 -3.11
C ARG A 83 -7.00 0.30 -4.20
N LYS A 84 -7.22 1.60 -4.10
CA LYS A 84 -6.58 2.64 -4.93
C LYS A 84 -5.75 3.55 -4.05
N TYR A 85 -4.60 3.97 -4.58
CA TYR A 85 -3.63 4.81 -3.88
C TYR A 85 -3.48 6.10 -4.67
N LYS A 86 -3.66 7.24 -4.00
CA LYS A 86 -3.42 8.57 -4.56
C LYS A 86 -2.40 9.29 -3.69
N ILE A 87 -1.23 9.56 -4.25
CA ILE A 87 -0.25 10.44 -3.61
C ILE A 87 -0.78 11.87 -3.72
N ASN A 88 -0.91 12.54 -2.58
CA ASN A 88 -1.36 13.91 -2.51
C ASN A 88 -0.18 14.87 -2.52
N GLU A 89 0.87 14.57 -1.76
CA GLU A 89 2.06 15.40 -1.64
C GLU A 89 3.27 14.55 -1.23
N ILE A 90 4.46 14.97 -1.68
CA ILE A 90 5.74 14.39 -1.27
C ILE A 90 6.66 15.56 -0.91
N ILE A 91 7.17 15.57 0.33
CA ILE A 91 8.17 16.54 0.80
C ILE A 91 9.43 15.77 1.12
N ILE A 92 10.52 16.02 0.38
CA ILE A 92 11.83 15.39 0.60
C ILE A 92 12.79 16.41 1.23
N ASN A 93 13.43 16.02 2.32
CA ASN A 93 14.47 16.80 2.99
C ASN A 93 15.66 15.90 3.31
N LYS A 94 16.71 15.99 2.47
CA LYS A 94 17.91 15.13 2.50
C LYS A 94 17.51 13.65 2.52
N ASP A 95 17.74 12.98 3.64
CA ASP A 95 17.52 11.56 3.84
C ASP A 95 16.14 11.24 4.42
N ASN A 96 15.23 12.22 4.48
CA ASN A 96 13.87 12.03 4.98
C ASN A 96 12.86 12.43 3.92
N ALA A 97 11.73 11.73 3.89
CA ALA A 97 10.58 12.10 3.08
C ALA A 97 9.29 11.98 3.91
N SER A 98 8.40 12.95 3.75
CA SER A 98 7.01 12.86 4.18
C SER A 98 6.15 12.64 2.95
N VAL A 99 5.31 11.60 2.98
CA VAL A 99 4.39 11.26 1.88
C VAL A 99 2.96 11.30 2.39
N ASP A 100 2.20 12.26 1.89
CA ASP A 100 0.77 12.35 2.11
C ASP A 100 0.04 11.51 1.06
N ILE A 101 -0.81 10.61 1.52
CA ILE A 101 -1.52 9.65 0.67
C ILE A 101 -2.99 9.57 1.05
N THR A 102 -3.84 9.40 0.04
CA THR A 102 -5.22 8.95 0.21
C THR A 102 -5.34 7.52 -0.30
N VAL A 103 -5.80 6.64 0.58
CA VAL A 103 -6.16 5.26 0.26
C VAL A 103 -7.67 5.19 0.10
N THR A 104 -8.13 4.68 -1.03
CA THR A 104 -9.55 4.37 -1.27
C THR A 104 -9.70 2.86 -1.21
N SER A 105 -10.60 2.34 -0.38
CA SER A 105 -10.80 0.91 -0.18
C SER A 105 -12.27 0.57 0.06
N PRO A 106 -12.69 -0.69 -0.11
CA PRO A 106 -14.01 -1.13 0.32
C PRO A 106 -14.28 -0.73 1.77
N ASP A 107 -15.44 -0.11 2.01
CA ASP A 107 -15.97 0.21 3.33
C ASP A 107 -16.62 -1.06 3.88
N MET A 108 -15.85 -1.86 4.61
CA MET A 108 -16.31 -3.17 5.08
C MET A 108 -17.52 -3.08 6.00
N SER A 109 -17.70 -1.97 6.73
CA SER A 109 -18.90 -1.77 7.56
C SER A 109 -20.14 -1.64 6.68
N LYS A 110 -20.09 -0.86 5.59
CA LYS A 110 -21.18 -0.76 4.62
C LYS A 110 -21.40 -2.05 3.84
N VAL A 111 -20.33 -2.71 3.39
CA VAL A 111 -20.40 -4.02 2.71
C VAL A 111 -21.17 -5.02 3.57
N MET A 112 -20.81 -5.15 4.86
CA MET A 112 -21.51 -6.06 5.76
C MET A 112 -22.96 -5.61 6.00
N GLY A 113 -23.22 -4.31 6.10
CA GLY A 113 -24.58 -3.77 6.18
C GLY A 113 -25.44 -4.08 4.97
N GLU A 114 -24.90 -4.05 3.75
CA GLU A 114 -25.62 -4.37 2.53
C GLU A 114 -25.88 -5.87 2.36
N ILE A 115 -24.92 -6.71 2.74
CA ILE A 115 -25.08 -8.17 2.67
C ILE A 115 -26.04 -8.68 3.74
N PHE A 116 -25.88 -8.22 4.99
CA PHE A 116 -26.56 -8.80 6.15
C PHE A 116 -27.71 -7.95 6.70
N GLY A 117 -27.81 -6.67 6.35
CA GLY A 117 -28.91 -5.80 6.80
C GLY A 117 -30.30 -6.28 6.35
N PRO A 118 -30.49 -6.66 5.07
CA PRO A 118 -31.74 -7.25 4.60
C PRO A 118 -31.95 -8.70 5.08
N PHE A 119 -30.96 -9.30 5.73
CA PHE A 119 -30.96 -10.71 6.07
C PHE A 119 -31.66 -10.94 7.41
N HIS A 120 -32.98 -11.12 7.39
CA HIS A 120 -33.79 -11.45 8.58
C HIS A 120 -33.66 -12.93 9.02
N GLY A 121 -32.49 -13.55 8.81
CA GLY A 121 -32.19 -14.93 9.19
C GLY A 121 -33.13 -15.94 8.52
N GLN A 122 -32.74 -16.48 7.37
CA GLN A 122 -33.45 -17.64 6.84
C GLN A 122 -33.20 -18.82 7.80
N LYS A 123 -34.18 -19.12 8.68
CA LYS A 123 -34.13 -20.17 9.71
C LYS A 123 -33.84 -21.58 9.14
N SER A 124 -33.80 -21.74 7.83
CA SER A 124 -33.60 -23.00 7.11
C SER A 124 -32.20 -23.20 6.53
N MET A 125 -31.24 -22.29 6.77
CA MET A 125 -29.86 -22.52 6.29
C MET A 125 -29.13 -23.53 7.16
N GLU A 126 -28.78 -24.66 6.55
CA GLU A 126 -28.04 -25.76 7.17
C GLU A 126 -26.62 -25.35 7.59
N ASN A 127 -26.01 -24.37 6.90
CA ASN A 127 -24.70 -23.81 7.26
C ASN A 127 -24.64 -22.28 7.03
N PRO A 128 -25.10 -21.48 8.00
CA PRO A 128 -25.15 -20.01 7.88
C PRO A 128 -23.78 -19.37 7.70
N GLN A 129 -22.72 -19.97 8.27
CA GLN A 129 -21.37 -19.42 8.18
C GLN A 129 -20.82 -19.54 6.75
N GLU A 130 -20.96 -20.68 6.11
CA GLU A 130 -20.51 -20.83 4.72
C GLU A 130 -21.34 -20.00 3.75
N ALA A 131 -22.65 -19.89 3.97
CA ALA A 131 -23.50 -18.99 3.20
C ALA A 131 -23.03 -17.53 3.30
N ALA A 132 -22.73 -17.06 4.53
CA ALA A 132 -22.20 -15.72 4.77
C ALA A 132 -20.85 -15.50 4.06
N ARG A 133 -19.94 -16.49 4.12
CA ARG A 133 -18.65 -16.46 3.44
C ARG A 133 -18.81 -16.37 1.93
N HIS A 134 -19.67 -17.20 1.36
CA HIS A 134 -19.98 -17.21 -0.06
C HIS A 134 -20.57 -15.87 -0.52
N MET A 135 -21.56 -15.33 0.20
CA MET A 135 -22.17 -14.05 -0.12
C MET A 135 -21.14 -12.90 -0.13
N LEU A 136 -20.28 -12.84 0.89
CA LEU A 136 -19.21 -11.84 0.94
C LEU A 136 -18.24 -11.96 -0.23
N THR A 137 -17.79 -13.17 -0.55
CA THR A 137 -16.89 -13.41 -1.69
C THR A 137 -17.52 -12.99 -3.01
N GLN A 138 -18.78 -13.34 -3.25
CA GLN A 138 -19.48 -12.96 -4.49
C GLN A 138 -19.70 -11.44 -4.57
N TYR A 139 -20.08 -10.82 -3.46
CA TYR A 139 -20.31 -9.38 -3.40
C TYR A 139 -19.02 -8.61 -3.73
N LEU A 140 -17.89 -8.97 -3.12
CA LEU A 140 -16.60 -8.32 -3.39
C LEU A 140 -16.11 -8.53 -4.83
N LYS A 141 -16.39 -9.69 -5.43
CA LYS A 141 -16.01 -10.00 -6.84
C LYS A 141 -16.78 -9.19 -7.87
N LYS A 142 -18.01 -8.74 -7.58
CA LYS A 142 -18.80 -7.90 -8.50
C LYS A 142 -18.20 -6.51 -8.69
N GLY A 143 -17.38 -6.04 -7.75
CA GLY A 143 -16.59 -4.80 -7.88
C GLY A 143 -17.36 -3.50 -7.64
N ASP A 144 -18.69 -3.50 -7.72
CA ASP A 144 -19.55 -2.39 -7.29
C ASP A 144 -19.76 -2.44 -5.77
N VAL A 145 -18.71 -2.12 -5.03
CA VAL A 145 -18.69 -2.16 -3.57
C VAL A 145 -18.61 -0.74 -3.02
N PRO A 146 -19.28 -0.44 -1.90
CA PRO A 146 -19.17 0.88 -1.26
C PRO A 146 -17.71 1.14 -0.89
N MET A 147 -17.20 2.30 -1.29
CA MET A 147 -15.80 2.68 -1.07
C MET A 147 -15.70 3.79 -0.01
N GLY A 148 -14.73 3.64 0.89
CA GLY A 148 -14.29 4.68 1.83
C GLY A 148 -12.95 5.29 1.41
N LYS A 149 -12.66 6.48 1.92
CA LYS A 149 -11.36 7.16 1.74
C LYS A 149 -10.74 7.43 3.09
N GLU A 150 -9.48 7.09 3.23
CA GLU A 150 -8.65 7.39 4.40
C GLU A 150 -7.44 8.18 3.95
N ARG A 151 -7.10 9.24 4.68
CA ARG A 151 -5.88 10.03 4.46
C ARG A 151 -4.88 9.70 5.54
N GLY A 152 -3.61 9.55 5.15
CA GLY A 152 -2.51 9.36 6.08
C GLY A 152 -1.25 10.05 5.58
N THR A 153 -0.33 10.26 6.51
CA THR A 153 1.00 10.79 6.26
C THR A 153 2.00 9.75 6.73
N PHE A 154 2.97 9.41 5.88
CA PHE A 154 4.01 8.44 6.19
C PHE A 154 5.38 9.07 6.09
N THR A 155 6.22 8.77 7.06
CA THR A 155 7.63 9.13 7.03
C THR A 155 8.45 7.99 6.42
N LEU A 156 9.35 8.36 5.51
CA LEU A 156 10.37 7.46 4.97
C LEU A 156 11.76 8.02 5.23
N VAL A 157 12.71 7.11 5.43
CA VAL A 157 14.13 7.41 5.60
C VAL A 157 14.94 6.80 4.47
N ASN A 158 15.95 7.52 3.98
CA ASN A 158 16.88 7.03 2.98
C ASN A 158 18.05 6.35 3.70
N GLU A 159 18.15 5.04 3.57
CA GLU A 159 19.23 4.23 4.13
C GLU A 159 20.10 3.75 2.97
N GLU A 160 21.31 4.30 2.86
CA GLU A 160 22.31 3.93 1.83
C GLU A 160 21.78 4.05 0.39
N GLY A 161 20.92 5.03 0.14
CA GLY A 161 20.31 5.24 -1.16
C GLY A 161 19.02 4.46 -1.40
N SER A 162 18.47 3.78 -0.40
CA SER A 162 17.20 3.06 -0.48
C SER A 162 16.19 3.62 0.52
N TRP A 163 15.02 4.03 0.05
CA TRP A 163 13.96 4.48 0.95
C TRP A 163 13.37 3.32 1.75
N LYS A 164 13.06 3.59 3.02
CA LYS A 164 12.41 2.68 3.97
C LYS A 164 11.31 3.40 4.73
N VAL A 165 10.24 2.69 5.04
CA VAL A 165 9.12 3.20 5.85
C VAL A 165 9.53 3.23 7.31
N LEU A 166 9.39 4.39 7.95
CA LEU A 166 9.63 4.59 9.37
C LEU A 166 8.29 4.59 10.12
N LEU A 167 8.07 3.59 10.96
CA LEU A 167 6.85 3.43 11.77
C LEU A 167 6.98 3.97 13.19
N ASN A 168 8.20 4.29 13.63
CA ASN A 168 8.52 4.70 15.00
C ASN A 168 8.07 3.67 16.04
N LEU A 169 8.37 2.39 15.80
CA LEU A 169 8.04 1.32 16.74
C LEU A 169 8.82 1.49 18.05
N THR A 170 8.11 1.43 19.17
CA THR A 170 8.69 1.41 20.52
C THR A 170 8.65 0.00 21.09
N GLN A 171 9.68 -0.40 21.86
CA GLN A 171 9.62 -1.64 22.65
C GLN A 171 8.45 -1.52 23.64
N LYS A 172 7.54 -2.50 23.64
CA LYS A 172 6.47 -2.59 24.63
C LYS A 172 6.95 -3.30 25.88
#